data_AF-A0A7L4MN85-F1
#
_entry.id   AF-A0A7L4MN85-F1
#
_cell.length_a   1.000
_cell.length_b   1.000
_cell.length_c   1.000
_cell.angle_alpha   90.00
_cell.angle_beta   90.00
_cell.angle_gamma   90.00
#
_symmetry.space_group_name_H-M   'P 1'
#
loop_
_entity.id
_entity.type
_entity.pdbx_description
1 polymer ?
#
loop_
_entity_poly.entity_id
_entity_poly.type
_entity_poly.pdbx_seq_one_letter_code
_entity_poly.pdbx_strand_id
1 'polypeptide(L)'
;SEEDVERIQQLAELHKLEVVPLVQTFGHVEFILKHEKYQHLREVERFPNSFNPHVPDTLVLLKSILSQVIEKHGRSTWIHIGADEVFHLGEGMDSKNWMSHNRGDMGTMYLKHIKEVLSFITTQYRGRRALMWDDMLRKISVGALRGEAGDGSGGTRAGVSAVLVRVATPAGVLPSGRQEPTPGPAGTRVSGEHEEPQASSCHWHQYDHYSVLCELLPVGIPSLAICLQTLVNGGFTEETKRKVLDTLGFQSMELEQSTCEGRGAFPGAEIYHMVEQVNGHLKESILKALEEESAIKGWFSPYHRKRQFGNPRNMESFGSKVLKLHEDWESFVRDLRAHLERVYFPDTVEEWMEENINPYLDQLRALVRDYR
;
A
#
# COMPACT_ATOMS: atom_id res chain seq x y z
N SER A 1 0.89 -0.59 19.60
CA SER A 1 0.45 -0.18 20.96
C SER A 1 0.73 1.31 21.15
N GLU A 2 0.32 1.94 22.25
CA GLU A 2 0.69 3.33 22.53
C GLU A 2 2.22 3.50 22.70
N GLU A 3 2.87 2.52 23.35
CA GLU A 3 4.33 2.48 23.54
C GLU A 3 5.06 2.42 22.19
N ASP A 4 4.54 1.64 21.23
CA ASP A 4 5.14 1.57 19.88
C ASP A 4 5.07 2.92 19.16
N VAL A 5 3.95 3.64 19.28
CA VAL A 5 3.78 4.98 18.68
C VAL A 5 4.77 5.98 19.28
N GLU A 6 4.98 5.93 20.60
CA GLU A 6 5.99 6.78 21.26
C GLU A 6 7.41 6.41 20.82
N ARG A 7 7.72 5.12 20.73
CA ARG A 7 9.02 4.62 20.29
C ARG A 7 9.34 5.04 18.85
N ILE A 8 8.38 4.93 17.93
CA ILE A 8 8.52 5.37 16.54
C ILE A 8 8.81 6.87 16.50
N GLN A 9 8.09 7.68 17.27
CA GLN A 9 8.31 9.13 17.32
C GLN A 9 9.69 9.49 17.89
N GLN A 10 10.16 8.80 18.94
CA GLN A 10 11.50 9.02 19.51
C GLN A 10 12.61 8.69 18.51
N LEU A 11 12.48 7.58 17.77
CA LEU A 11 13.43 7.19 16.74
C LEU A 11 13.44 8.20 15.59
N ALA A 12 12.27 8.63 15.14
CA ALA A 12 12.17 9.65 14.10
C ALA A 12 12.84 10.96 14.54
N GLU A 13 12.62 11.41 15.77
CA GLU A 13 13.25 12.62 16.33
C GLU A 13 14.79 12.50 16.36
N LEU A 14 15.33 11.35 16.79
CA LEU A 14 16.77 11.07 16.79
C LEU A 14 17.38 11.19 15.38
N HIS A 15 16.60 10.83 14.36
CA HIS A 15 16.99 10.88 12.95
C HIS A 15 16.54 12.14 12.21
N LYS A 16 16.02 13.15 12.93
CA LYS A 16 15.52 14.42 12.36
C LYS A 16 14.39 14.23 11.32
N LEU A 17 13.54 13.24 11.57
CA LEU A 17 12.34 12.95 10.79
C LEU A 17 11.09 13.37 11.57
N GLU A 18 10.10 13.90 10.86
CA GLU A 18 8.77 14.19 11.41
C GLU A 18 7.82 13.03 11.08
N VAL A 19 7.12 12.51 12.08
CA VAL A 19 6.08 11.49 11.90
C VAL A 19 4.75 12.19 11.67
N VAL A 20 4.30 12.24 10.42
CA VAL A 20 3.01 12.83 10.06
C VAL A 20 1.93 11.75 10.08
N PRO A 21 0.95 11.80 11.00
CA PRO A 21 -0.13 10.82 11.01
C PRO A 21 -1.08 11.00 9.82
N LEU A 22 -1.45 9.89 9.18
CA LEU A 22 -2.53 9.84 8.20
C LEU A 22 -3.78 9.21 8.81
N VAL A 23 -4.90 9.94 8.77
CA VAL A 23 -6.21 9.47 9.22
C VAL A 23 -7.16 9.56 8.03
N GLN A 24 -7.75 8.43 7.63
CA GLN A 24 -8.79 8.43 6.61
C GLN A 24 -10.09 9.01 7.17
N THR A 25 -10.53 10.13 6.60
CA THR A 25 -11.70 10.90 7.11
C THR A 25 -12.93 10.86 6.19
N PHE A 26 -12.86 10.15 5.06
CA PHE A 26 -13.99 10.08 4.14
C PHE A 26 -14.11 8.74 3.40
N GLY A 27 -13.20 8.46 2.46
CA GLY A 27 -13.02 7.15 1.82
C GLY A 27 -12.01 6.29 2.59
N HIS A 28 -11.82 5.04 2.17
CA HIS A 28 -10.91 4.05 2.78
C HIS A 28 -11.11 3.86 4.30
N VAL A 29 -12.37 3.81 4.73
CA VAL A 29 -12.77 3.68 6.15
C VAL A 29 -13.35 2.31 6.48
N GLU A 30 -13.01 1.28 5.69
CA GLU A 30 -13.49 -0.09 5.82
C GLU A 30 -13.22 -0.67 7.21
N PHE A 31 -12.07 -0.35 7.82
CA PHE A 31 -11.77 -0.81 9.18
C PHE A 31 -12.76 -0.36 10.24
N ILE A 32 -13.39 0.79 10.03
CA ILE A 32 -14.44 1.31 10.90
C ILE A 32 -15.76 0.70 10.47
N LEU A 33 -16.11 0.91 9.19
CA LEU A 33 -17.45 0.65 8.69
C LEU A 33 -17.74 -0.82 8.47
N LYS A 34 -16.77 -1.74 8.52
CA LYS A 34 -17.01 -3.20 8.55
C LYS A 34 -17.78 -3.66 9.78
N HIS A 35 -17.71 -2.91 10.88
CA HIS A 35 -18.41 -3.24 12.11
C HIS A 35 -19.87 -2.80 12.06
N GLU A 36 -20.78 -3.72 12.42
CA GLU A 36 -22.24 -3.51 12.40
C GLU A 36 -22.69 -2.25 13.15
N LYS A 37 -22.06 -1.94 14.30
CA LYS A 37 -22.35 -0.72 15.08
C LYS A 37 -22.18 0.60 14.31
N TYR A 38 -21.38 0.61 13.24
CA TYR A 38 -21.13 1.79 12.41
C TYR A 38 -21.78 1.69 11.02
N GLN A 39 -22.59 0.66 10.76
CA GLN A 39 -23.23 0.46 9.45
C GLN A 39 -24.11 1.65 9.02
N HIS A 40 -24.78 2.29 9.99
CA HIS A 40 -25.62 3.46 9.75
C HIS A 40 -24.84 4.72 9.31
N LEU A 41 -23.51 4.72 9.42
CA LEU A 41 -22.65 5.81 8.98
C LEU A 41 -22.16 5.65 7.53
N ARG A 42 -22.52 4.57 6.83
CA ARG A 42 -22.08 4.31 5.45
C ARG A 42 -22.83 5.18 4.45
N GLU A 43 -22.12 5.71 3.45
CA GLU A 43 -22.72 6.44 2.31
C GLU A 43 -23.73 5.54 1.57
N VAL A 44 -23.30 4.34 1.22
CA VAL A 44 -24.18 3.29 0.68
C VAL A 44 -24.21 2.16 1.69
N GLU A 45 -25.39 1.80 2.19
CA GLU A 45 -25.57 0.80 3.25
C GLU A 45 -24.80 -0.51 3.00
N ARG A 46 -24.76 -0.95 1.73
CA ARG A 46 -24.08 -2.18 1.29
C ARG A 46 -22.55 -2.09 1.36
N PHE A 47 -21.96 -0.91 1.20
CA PHE A 47 -20.52 -0.75 0.99
C PHE A 47 -19.85 -0.05 2.19
N PRO A 48 -18.86 -0.68 2.85
CA PRO A 48 -18.20 -0.12 4.02
C PRO A 48 -17.04 0.84 3.67
N ASN A 49 -16.96 1.37 2.45
CA ASN A 49 -15.77 2.10 1.99
C ASN A 49 -15.78 3.60 2.32
N SER A 50 -16.97 4.21 2.44
CA SER A 50 -17.12 5.66 2.57
C SER A 50 -18.16 6.05 3.63
N PHE A 51 -17.86 7.11 4.38
CA PHE A 51 -18.83 7.72 5.28
C PHE A 51 -19.95 8.47 4.54
N ASN A 52 -21.16 8.46 5.09
CA ASN A 52 -22.25 9.35 4.70
C ASN A 52 -22.00 10.74 5.32
N PRO A 53 -21.84 11.80 4.51
CA PRO A 53 -21.55 13.14 5.03
C PRO A 53 -22.79 13.84 5.64
N HIS A 54 -23.99 13.27 5.50
CA HIS A 54 -25.24 13.84 6.00
C HIS A 54 -25.64 13.32 7.38
N VAL A 55 -25.01 12.26 7.88
CA VAL A 55 -25.27 11.71 9.21
C VAL A 55 -24.42 12.46 10.24
N PRO A 56 -25.01 13.18 11.23
CA PRO A 56 -24.23 13.98 12.19
C PRO A 56 -23.20 13.16 13.00
N ASP A 57 -23.53 11.91 13.29
CA ASP A 57 -22.68 10.99 14.05
C ASP A 57 -21.37 10.66 13.32
N THR A 58 -21.33 10.80 11.99
CA THR A 58 -20.09 10.71 11.19
C THR A 58 -19.06 11.71 11.69
N LEU A 59 -19.44 12.99 11.81
CA LEU A 59 -18.52 14.03 12.29
C LEU A 59 -18.17 13.85 13.77
N VAL A 60 -19.10 13.35 14.59
CA VAL A 60 -18.80 13.05 16.01
C VAL A 60 -17.70 11.99 16.11
N LEU A 61 -17.82 10.91 15.34
CA LEU A 61 -16.83 9.85 15.29
C LEU A 61 -15.48 10.35 14.76
N LEU A 62 -15.48 11.06 13.62
CA LEU A 62 -14.26 11.60 13.01
C LEU A 62 -13.53 12.55 13.95
N LYS A 63 -14.23 13.45 14.64
CA LYS A 63 -13.64 14.36 15.62
C LYS A 63 -12.97 13.59 16.75
N SER A 64 -13.59 12.52 17.26
CA SER A 64 -13.01 11.67 18.30
C SER A 64 -11.74 10.95 17.84
N ILE A 65 -11.75 10.38 16.63
CA ILE A 65 -10.58 9.69 16.07
C ILE A 65 -9.43 10.67 15.83
N LEU A 66 -9.73 11.82 15.20
CA LEU A 66 -8.75 12.87 14.94
C LEU A 66 -8.15 13.39 16.24
N SER A 67 -8.95 13.62 17.28
CA SER A 67 -8.45 14.04 18.59
C SER A 67 -7.44 13.05 19.17
N GLN A 68 -7.80 11.76 19.23
CA GLN A 68 -6.91 10.72 19.73
C GLN A 68 -5.58 10.67 18.97
N VAL A 69 -5.62 10.72 17.64
CA VAL A 69 -4.42 10.66 16.81
C VAL A 69 -3.57 11.92 16.95
N ILE A 70 -4.17 13.11 16.86
CA ILE A 70 -3.44 14.39 16.97
C ILE A 70 -2.78 14.52 18.36
N GLU A 71 -3.48 14.14 19.42
CA GLU A 71 -2.97 14.20 20.79
C GLU A 71 -1.78 13.26 20.99
N LYS A 72 -1.82 12.06 20.39
CA LYS A 72 -0.67 11.13 20.40
C LYS A 72 0.49 11.57 19.50
N HIS A 73 0.25 12.45 18.54
CA HIS A 73 1.27 13.02 17.64
C HIS A 73 1.54 14.50 17.96
N GLY A 74 1.66 14.82 19.25
CA GLY A 74 1.83 16.20 19.74
C GLY A 74 3.02 16.96 19.11
N ARG A 75 4.05 16.26 18.64
CA ARG A 75 5.22 16.85 17.97
C ARG A 75 4.99 17.20 16.49
N SER A 76 4.04 16.56 15.81
CA SER A 76 3.81 16.73 14.37
C SER A 76 3.08 18.02 14.06
N THR A 77 3.69 18.92 13.31
CA THR A 77 3.05 20.15 12.80
C THR A 77 1.97 19.87 11.75
N TRP A 78 2.01 18.68 11.15
CA TRP A 78 1.08 18.24 10.11
C TRP A 78 0.16 17.10 10.56
N ILE A 79 -0.99 17.02 9.90
CA ILE A 79 -1.85 15.83 9.87
C ILE A 79 -2.33 15.60 8.44
N HIS A 80 -2.34 14.36 7.98
CA HIS A 80 -2.94 14.01 6.70
C HIS A 80 -4.34 13.45 6.92
N ILE A 81 -5.36 14.05 6.29
CA ILE A 81 -6.77 13.68 6.49
C ILE A 81 -7.30 12.69 5.45
N GLY A 82 -6.39 12.05 4.70
CA GLY A 82 -6.70 11.24 3.51
C GLY A 82 -7.61 11.96 2.52
N ALA A 83 -8.87 11.51 2.46
CA ALA A 83 -9.96 12.06 1.66
C ALA A 83 -9.88 11.78 0.16
N ASP A 84 -9.15 10.74 -0.21
CA ASP A 84 -9.05 10.13 -1.52
C ASP A 84 -10.21 9.17 -1.81
N GLU A 85 -10.43 8.91 -3.10
CA GLU A 85 -11.17 7.76 -3.61
C GLU A 85 -12.50 7.46 -2.89
N VAL A 86 -13.30 8.51 -2.65
CA VAL A 86 -14.62 8.38 -2.00
C VAL A 86 -15.62 7.77 -2.99
N PHE A 87 -15.48 6.47 -3.24
CA PHE A 87 -16.33 5.74 -4.17
C PHE A 87 -17.78 5.76 -3.70
N HIS A 88 -18.70 5.82 -4.67
CA HIS A 88 -20.15 5.87 -4.49
C HIS A 88 -20.70 7.09 -3.75
N LEU A 89 -19.91 8.16 -3.58
CA LEU A 89 -20.41 9.42 -3.05
C LEU A 89 -21.57 9.95 -3.91
N GLY A 90 -22.72 10.24 -3.28
CA GLY A 90 -23.93 10.66 -3.99
C GLY A 90 -24.91 9.50 -4.25
N GLU A 91 -24.52 8.25 -4.04
CA GLU A 91 -25.41 7.12 -4.32
C GLU A 91 -26.31 6.74 -3.13
N GLY A 92 -25.97 7.20 -1.91
CA GLY A 92 -26.79 7.06 -0.72
C GLY A 92 -28.13 7.77 -0.82
N MET A 93 -29.14 7.33 -0.06
CA MET A 93 -30.47 7.97 -0.10
C MET A 93 -30.41 9.43 0.36
N ASP A 94 -29.69 9.71 1.45
CA ASP A 94 -29.51 11.08 1.96
C ASP A 94 -28.79 11.97 0.94
N SER A 95 -27.72 11.44 0.35
CA SER A 95 -26.91 12.13 -0.65
C SER A 95 -27.70 12.37 -1.94
N LYS A 96 -28.52 11.41 -2.41
CA LYS A 96 -29.48 11.58 -3.51
C LYS A 96 -30.51 12.67 -3.21
N ASN A 97 -31.06 12.68 -2.00
CA ASN A 97 -32.01 13.69 -1.55
C ASN A 97 -31.36 15.07 -1.49
N TRP A 98 -30.12 15.18 -1.00
CA TRP A 98 -29.38 16.43 -1.00
C TRP A 98 -29.09 16.92 -2.43
N MET A 99 -28.64 16.02 -3.31
CA MET A 99 -28.31 16.35 -4.70
C MET A 99 -29.50 16.85 -5.51
N SER A 100 -30.70 16.31 -5.29
CA SER A 100 -31.91 16.76 -5.99
C SER A 100 -32.22 18.25 -5.71
N HIS A 101 -31.84 18.75 -4.54
CA HIS A 101 -31.98 20.16 -4.15
C HIS A 101 -30.76 21.02 -4.49
N ASN A 102 -29.62 20.40 -4.86
CA ASN A 102 -28.34 21.07 -5.11
C ASN A 102 -27.79 20.79 -6.53
N ARG A 103 -28.68 20.55 -7.51
CA ARG A 103 -28.34 20.37 -8.94
C ARG A 103 -27.31 19.25 -9.22
N GLY A 104 -27.24 18.23 -8.36
CA GLY A 104 -26.28 17.15 -8.50
C GLY A 104 -24.82 17.54 -8.24
N ASP A 105 -24.57 18.64 -7.52
CA ASP A 105 -23.22 19.13 -7.24
C ASP A 105 -22.51 18.32 -6.14
N MET A 106 -22.02 17.13 -6.52
CA MET A 106 -21.20 16.26 -5.68
C MET A 106 -19.91 16.95 -5.21
N GLY A 107 -19.34 17.86 -6.01
CA GLY A 107 -18.13 18.59 -5.64
C GLY A 107 -18.36 19.48 -4.41
N THR A 108 -19.46 20.22 -4.39
CA THR A 108 -19.86 21.00 -3.21
C THR A 108 -20.15 20.12 -2.00
N MET A 109 -20.79 18.95 -2.17
CA MET A 109 -20.99 18.00 -1.08
C MET A 109 -19.66 17.55 -0.47
N TYR A 110 -18.70 17.15 -1.31
CA TYR A 110 -17.36 16.76 -0.88
C TYR A 110 -16.65 17.90 -0.14
N LEU A 111 -16.61 19.10 -0.73
CA LEU A 111 -15.95 20.27 -0.13
C LEU A 111 -16.55 20.68 1.22
N LYS A 112 -17.87 20.56 1.39
CA LYS A 112 -18.53 20.82 2.67
C LYS A 112 -18.06 19.88 3.77
N HIS A 113 -17.96 18.57 3.48
CA HIS A 113 -17.41 17.60 4.44
C HIS A 113 -15.97 17.93 4.83
N ILE A 114 -15.12 18.20 3.84
CA ILE A 114 -13.70 18.57 4.09
C ILE A 114 -13.61 19.85 4.92
N LYS A 115 -14.46 20.84 4.65
CA LYS A 115 -14.51 22.10 5.42
C LYS A 115 -14.87 21.88 6.88
N GLU A 116 -15.81 20.99 7.20
CA GLU A 116 -16.15 20.63 8.58
C GLU A 116 -14.98 19.96 9.31
N VAL A 117 -14.30 19.01 8.66
CA VAL A 117 -13.13 18.33 9.19
C VAL A 117 -11.99 19.32 9.45
N LEU A 118 -11.65 20.15 8.48
CA LEU A 118 -10.58 21.13 8.60
C LEU A 118 -10.93 22.27 9.58
N SER A 119 -12.19 22.70 9.65
CA SER A 119 -12.69 23.67 10.63
C SER A 119 -12.48 23.16 12.06
N PHE A 120 -12.77 21.88 12.30
CA PHE A 120 -12.48 21.25 13.58
C PHE A 120 -10.98 21.28 13.92
N ILE A 121 -10.12 20.84 13.00
CA ILE A 121 -8.66 20.81 13.22
C ILE A 121 -8.12 22.20 13.51
N THR A 122 -8.47 23.19 12.69
CA THR A 122 -7.95 24.57 12.82
C THR A 122 -8.49 25.30 14.06
N THR A 123 -9.72 24.98 14.49
CA THR A 123 -10.33 25.57 15.69
C THR A 123 -9.76 24.97 16.97
N GLN A 124 -9.67 23.64 17.06
CA GLN A 124 -9.27 22.94 18.28
C GLN A 124 -7.74 22.81 18.42
N TYR A 125 -7.03 22.60 17.32
CA TYR A 125 -5.59 22.33 17.33
C TYR A 125 -4.83 23.44 16.57
N ARG A 126 -4.79 24.63 17.20
CA ARG A 126 -4.14 25.81 16.61
C ARG A 126 -2.68 25.53 16.23
N GLY A 127 -2.30 25.96 15.04
CA GLY A 127 -0.94 25.79 14.51
C GLY A 127 -0.70 24.47 13.77
N ARG A 128 -1.69 23.55 13.74
CA ARG A 128 -1.62 22.36 12.88
C ARG A 128 -1.97 22.71 11.44
N ARG A 129 -1.25 22.10 10.50
CA ARG A 129 -1.51 22.16 9.06
C ARG A 129 -2.06 20.81 8.57
N ALA A 130 -2.94 20.84 7.58
CA ALA A 130 -3.53 19.63 7.03
C ALA A 130 -2.95 19.29 5.64
N LEU A 131 -2.74 18.01 5.39
CA LEU A 131 -2.48 17.42 4.09
C LEU A 131 -3.70 16.62 3.64
N MET A 132 -3.97 16.61 2.35
CA MET A 132 -4.98 15.73 1.75
C MET A 132 -4.56 15.30 0.35
N TRP A 133 -5.11 14.18 -0.10
CA TRP A 133 -4.96 13.74 -1.47
C TRP A 133 -5.76 14.62 -2.43
N ASP A 134 -5.28 14.76 -3.67
CA ASP A 134 -5.82 15.73 -4.62
C ASP A 134 -6.78 15.13 -5.66
N ASP A 135 -6.91 13.81 -5.73
CA ASP A 135 -7.63 13.06 -6.77
C ASP A 135 -9.11 13.46 -6.87
N MET A 136 -9.79 13.63 -5.73
CA MET A 136 -11.18 14.05 -5.68
C MET A 136 -11.37 15.49 -6.14
N LEU A 137 -10.40 16.38 -5.87
CA LEU A 137 -10.46 17.79 -6.26
C LEU A 137 -10.27 17.99 -7.77
N ARG A 138 -9.52 17.12 -8.44
CA ARG A 138 -9.30 17.18 -9.91
C ARG A 138 -10.61 17.11 -10.70
N LYS A 139 -11.66 16.54 -10.11
CA LYS A 139 -13.00 16.39 -10.72
C LYS A 139 -13.91 17.59 -10.47
N ILE A 140 -13.50 18.54 -9.62
CA ILE A 140 -14.32 19.69 -9.19
C ILE A 140 -14.01 20.93 -10.04
N SER A 141 -15.05 21.68 -10.41
CA SER A 141 -14.86 22.92 -11.17
C SER A 141 -14.17 24.01 -10.33
N VAL A 142 -13.35 24.83 -10.99
CA VAL A 142 -12.66 25.98 -10.35
C VAL A 142 -13.66 26.96 -9.70
N GLY A 143 -14.86 27.11 -10.29
CA GLY A 143 -15.91 27.97 -9.73
C GLY A 143 -16.40 27.48 -8.37
N ALA A 144 -16.61 26.17 -8.22
CA ALA A 144 -17.02 25.56 -6.95
C ALA A 144 -15.93 25.66 -5.88
N LEU A 145 -14.66 25.43 -6.26
CA LEU A 145 -13.51 25.60 -5.36
C LEU A 145 -13.41 27.04 -4.81
N ARG A 146 -13.64 28.04 -5.66
CA ARG A 146 -13.61 29.46 -5.27
C ARG A 146 -14.83 29.86 -4.43
N GLY A 147 -16.01 29.33 -4.74
CA GLY A 147 -17.25 29.63 -4.02
C GLY A 147 -17.23 29.18 -2.56
N GLU A 148 -16.61 28.03 -2.27
CA GLU A 148 -16.48 27.51 -0.91
C GLU A 148 -15.31 28.10 -0.12
N ALA A 149 -14.30 28.66 -0.81
CA ALA A 149 -13.14 29.33 -0.23
C ALA A 149 -13.43 30.76 0.30
N GLY A 150 -14.63 31.30 0.03
CA GLY A 150 -15.08 32.62 0.50
C GLY A 150 -14.70 33.75 -0.45
N ASP A 151 -15.65 34.67 -0.67
CA ASP A 151 -15.44 35.90 -1.43
C ASP A 151 -14.39 36.80 -0.74
N GLY A 152 -13.44 37.31 -1.51
CA GLY A 152 -12.27 38.05 -1.03
C GLY A 152 -12.57 39.49 -0.60
N SER A 153 -13.70 39.73 0.06
CA SER A 153 -14.20 41.06 0.39
C SER A 153 -14.43 41.25 1.90
N GLY A 154 -13.33 41.39 2.65
CA GLY A 154 -13.31 42.11 3.94
C GLY A 154 -13.30 41.27 5.23
N GLY A 155 -12.20 41.35 5.97
CA GLY A 155 -12.12 40.99 7.41
C GLY A 155 -11.46 39.64 7.72
N THR A 156 -10.19 39.70 8.15
CA THR A 156 -9.37 38.62 8.75
C THR A 156 -9.36 37.27 8.00
N ARG A 157 -8.27 37.01 7.27
CA ARG A 157 -7.97 35.75 6.56
C ARG A 157 -7.86 34.57 7.55
N ALA A 158 -8.99 34.00 7.96
CA ALA A 158 -9.07 32.66 8.54
C ALA A 158 -9.41 31.68 7.41
N GLY A 159 -8.55 31.64 6.39
CA GLY A 159 -8.69 30.69 5.29
C GLY A 159 -8.27 29.31 5.79
N VAL A 160 -9.20 28.37 5.80
CA VAL A 160 -8.90 26.96 6.06
C VAL A 160 -8.11 26.44 4.85
N SER A 161 -6.84 26.09 5.04
CA SER A 161 -5.94 25.67 3.96
C SER A 161 -5.38 24.29 4.25
N ALA A 162 -5.49 23.40 3.26
CA ALA A 162 -4.79 22.12 3.21
C ALA A 162 -3.79 22.14 2.07
N VAL A 163 -2.63 21.53 2.26
CA VAL A 163 -1.64 21.32 1.21
C VAL A 163 -1.97 20.03 0.47
N LEU A 164 -1.96 20.11 -0.87
CA LEU A 164 -2.29 18.99 -1.74
C LEU A 164 -1.09 18.10 -1.93
N VAL A 165 -1.25 16.82 -1.58
CA VAL A 165 -0.23 15.81 -1.82
C VAL A 165 -0.54 15.10 -3.14
N ARG A 166 0.47 15.05 -4.01
CA ARG A 166 0.42 14.29 -5.25
C ARG A 166 1.35 13.10 -5.12
N VAL A 167 0.83 11.91 -5.40
CA VAL A 167 1.68 10.73 -5.55
C VAL A 167 2.47 10.85 -6.84
N ALA A 168 3.79 10.74 -6.75
CA ALA A 168 4.67 10.49 -7.88
C ALA A 168 5.08 9.01 -7.83
N THR A 169 4.46 8.17 -8.65
CA THR A 169 5.00 6.84 -8.95
C THR A 169 6.07 7.00 -10.02
N PRO A 170 7.35 6.65 -9.75
CA PRO A 170 8.32 6.56 -10.82
C PRO A 170 7.88 5.45 -11.76
N ALA A 171 7.76 5.77 -13.06
CA ALA A 171 7.53 4.75 -14.07
C ALA A 171 8.72 3.77 -14.06
N GLY A 172 8.47 2.51 -13.69
CA GLY A 172 9.44 1.42 -13.83
C GLY A 172 10.07 0.84 -12.55
N VAL A 173 9.49 1.02 -11.36
CA VAL A 173 10.03 0.44 -10.10
C VAL A 173 9.03 -0.45 -9.36
N LEU A 174 8.05 -1.03 -10.07
CA LEU A 174 7.14 -2.03 -9.49
C LEU A 174 7.63 -3.43 -9.90
N PRO A 175 7.76 -4.38 -8.95
CA PRO A 175 7.98 -5.78 -9.28
C PRO A 175 6.85 -6.26 -10.21
N SER A 176 7.23 -6.80 -11.36
CA SER A 176 6.28 -7.32 -12.35
C SER A 176 5.43 -8.44 -11.74
N GLY A 177 4.11 -8.27 -11.66
CA GLY A 177 3.25 -9.39 -11.29
C GLY A 177 1.75 -9.13 -11.14
N ARG A 178 1.30 -7.93 -10.74
CA ARG A 178 -0.13 -7.65 -10.56
C ARG A 178 -0.53 -6.36 -11.28
N GLN A 179 -1.53 -6.45 -12.15
CA GLN A 179 -2.20 -5.26 -12.70
C GLN A 179 -2.90 -4.56 -11.55
N GLU A 180 -2.32 -3.45 -11.08
CA GLU A 180 -3.07 -2.47 -10.32
C GLU A 180 -4.18 -1.86 -11.21
N PRO A 181 -5.34 -1.49 -10.67
CA PRO A 181 -6.17 -0.49 -11.31
C PRO A 181 -5.39 0.84 -11.30
N THR A 182 -4.61 1.06 -12.35
CA THR A 182 -3.75 2.25 -12.50
C THR A 182 -4.58 3.53 -12.45
N PRO A 183 -4.23 4.54 -11.62
CA PRO A 183 -4.52 5.91 -11.97
C PRO A 183 -3.67 6.25 -13.21
N GLY A 184 -4.25 6.94 -14.20
CA GLY A 184 -3.60 7.22 -15.48
C GLY A 184 -2.24 7.93 -15.37
N PRO A 185 -1.46 7.99 -16.46
CA PRO A 185 -0.08 8.46 -16.46
C PRO A 185 0.04 9.89 -15.92
N ALA A 186 0.67 10.04 -14.76
CA ALA A 186 0.81 11.32 -14.08
C ALA A 186 2.19 11.93 -14.38
N GLY A 187 2.29 12.73 -15.45
CA GLY A 187 3.49 13.52 -15.73
C GLY A 187 3.82 14.53 -14.63
N THR A 188 5.08 14.59 -14.22
CA THR A 188 5.61 15.55 -13.24
C THR A 188 5.49 16.96 -13.79
N ARG A 189 4.57 17.76 -13.24
CA ARG A 189 4.56 19.22 -13.45
C ARG A 189 4.45 19.87 -12.09
N VAL A 190 5.57 20.41 -11.62
CA VAL A 190 5.65 21.26 -10.44
C VAL A 190 5.24 22.66 -10.88
N SER A 191 4.14 23.18 -10.33
CA SER A 191 3.77 24.59 -10.52
C SER A 191 3.20 25.14 -9.21
N GLY A 192 3.96 26.03 -8.60
CA GLY A 192 3.57 26.81 -7.42
C GLY A 192 4.71 27.77 -7.06
N GLU A 193 4.66 28.99 -7.57
CA GLU A 193 5.50 30.09 -7.07
C GLU A 193 5.01 30.44 -5.65
N HIS A 194 5.87 30.25 -4.64
CA HIS A 194 5.79 30.72 -3.24
C HIS A 194 5.65 29.71 -2.07
N GLU A 195 5.67 28.39 -2.27
CA GLU A 195 5.94 27.43 -1.16
C GLU A 195 6.89 26.32 -1.63
N GLU A 196 7.78 25.84 -0.74
CA GLU A 196 8.71 24.75 -1.03
C GLU A 196 7.94 23.49 -1.51
N PRO A 197 8.35 22.85 -2.62
CA PRO A 197 7.68 21.65 -3.11
C PRO A 197 7.90 20.49 -2.12
N GLN A 198 6.84 20.06 -1.44
CA GLN A 198 6.82 18.82 -0.68
C GLN A 198 6.51 17.66 -1.63
N ALA A 199 7.44 16.72 -1.75
CA ALA A 199 7.26 15.47 -2.48
C ALA A 199 7.17 14.32 -1.48
N SER A 200 6.07 13.57 -1.52
CA SER A 200 5.88 12.36 -0.73
C SER A 200 6.18 11.14 -1.59
N SER A 201 7.12 10.29 -1.15
CA SER A 201 7.29 8.94 -1.69
C SER A 201 6.49 8.00 -0.80
N CYS A 202 5.51 7.31 -1.37
CA CYS A 202 4.64 6.39 -0.63
C CYS A 202 4.98 4.96 -1.03
N HIS A 203 5.45 4.16 -0.07
CA HIS A 203 5.34 2.72 -0.14
C HIS A 203 3.91 2.35 0.23
N TRP A 204 3.20 1.78 -0.73
CA TRP A 204 1.82 1.38 -0.54
C TRP A 204 1.76 0.12 0.33
N HIS A 205 1.35 0.27 1.59
CA HIS A 205 0.45 -0.73 2.16
C HIS A 205 -0.94 -0.22 1.77
N GLN A 206 -1.66 -0.95 0.92
CA GLN A 206 -3.01 -0.55 0.53
C GLN A 206 -3.86 -0.43 1.81
N TYR A 207 -4.48 0.74 2.04
CA TYR A 207 -5.34 0.98 3.21
C TYR A 207 -6.72 0.28 3.09
N ASP A 208 -6.91 -0.51 2.03
CA ASP A 208 -8.08 -1.37 1.87
C ASP A 208 -7.93 -2.60 2.78
N HIS A 209 -8.74 -2.65 3.83
CA HIS A 209 -8.74 -3.72 4.82
C HIS A 209 -9.25 -5.07 4.29
N TYR A 210 -9.66 -5.13 3.02
CA TYR A 210 -10.03 -6.36 2.33
C TYR A 210 -9.00 -6.81 1.29
N SER A 211 -8.02 -5.97 0.98
CA SER A 211 -6.96 -6.32 0.03
C SER A 211 -5.79 -6.97 0.75
N VAL A 212 -5.07 -7.83 0.02
CA VAL A 212 -3.90 -8.53 0.53
C VAL A 212 -2.65 -7.64 0.54
N LEU A 213 -1.68 -7.98 1.38
CA LEU A 213 -0.40 -7.30 1.47
C LEU A 213 0.28 -7.20 0.09
N CYS A 214 0.56 -5.96 -0.34
CA CYS A 214 1.14 -5.69 -1.65
C CYS A 214 2.67 -5.84 -1.67
N GLU A 215 3.36 -5.44 -0.59
CA GLU A 215 4.82 -5.42 -0.55
C GLU A 215 5.35 -5.58 0.90
N LEU A 216 6.53 -6.15 1.03
CA LEU A 216 7.29 -6.20 2.29
C LEU A 216 8.29 -5.03 2.34
N LEU A 217 8.35 -4.31 3.45
CA LEU A 217 9.25 -3.17 3.63
C LEU A 217 10.71 -3.41 3.17
N PRO A 218 11.42 -4.51 3.53
CA PRO A 218 12.77 -4.75 3.02
C PRO A 218 12.87 -4.84 1.49
N VAL A 219 11.80 -5.30 0.83
CA VAL A 219 11.70 -5.38 -0.63
C VAL A 219 11.53 -4.00 -1.26
N GLY A 220 10.83 -3.09 -0.58
CA GLY A 220 10.60 -1.71 -1.03
C GLY A 220 11.75 -0.73 -0.77
N ILE A 221 12.71 -1.05 0.13
CA ILE A 221 13.82 -0.16 0.50
C ILE A 221 14.64 0.34 -0.72
N PRO A 222 15.01 -0.49 -1.71
CA PRO A 222 15.72 -0.01 -2.90
C PRO A 222 14.93 1.04 -3.66
N SER A 223 13.63 0.82 -3.85
CA SER A 223 12.72 1.77 -4.48
C SER A 223 12.63 3.09 -3.69
N LEU A 224 12.58 3.01 -2.35
CA LEU A 224 12.60 4.19 -1.49
C LEU A 224 13.87 5.03 -1.71
N ALA A 225 15.03 4.39 -1.68
CA ALA A 225 16.30 5.05 -1.85
C ALA A 225 16.41 5.72 -3.24
N ILE A 226 15.96 5.03 -4.29
CA ILE A 226 15.89 5.57 -5.66
C ILE A 226 14.99 6.81 -5.69
N CYS A 227 13.78 6.73 -5.13
CA CYS A 227 12.83 7.84 -5.10
C CYS A 227 13.41 9.05 -4.38
N LEU A 228 13.96 8.85 -3.18
CA LEU A 228 14.56 9.92 -2.38
C LEU A 228 15.75 10.57 -3.10
N GLN A 229 16.66 9.78 -3.65
CA GLN A 229 17.81 10.31 -4.38
C GLN A 229 17.38 11.04 -5.66
N THR A 230 16.37 10.55 -6.37
CA THR A 230 15.81 11.23 -7.55
C THR A 230 15.24 12.58 -7.17
N LEU A 231 14.50 12.68 -6.06
CA LEU A 231 13.92 13.93 -5.57
C LEU A 231 15.00 14.94 -5.16
N VAL A 232 16.00 14.49 -4.40
CA VAL A 232 17.10 15.36 -3.92
C VAL A 232 17.93 15.92 -5.07
N ASN A 233 18.14 15.15 -6.13
CA ASN A 233 19.02 15.55 -7.23
C ASN A 233 18.26 16.05 -8.48
N GLY A 234 16.93 16.11 -8.43
CA GLY A 234 16.07 16.55 -9.54
C GLY A 234 16.00 15.57 -10.72
N GLY A 235 16.49 14.34 -10.56
CA GLY A 235 16.52 13.30 -11.60
C GLY A 235 17.34 12.08 -11.19
N PHE A 236 17.14 10.96 -11.90
CA PHE A 236 17.90 9.73 -11.70
C PHE A 236 19.04 9.64 -12.73
N THR A 237 20.24 10.04 -12.30
CA THR A 237 21.51 9.99 -13.04
C THR A 237 22.42 8.85 -12.55
N GLU A 238 23.50 8.56 -13.28
CA GLU A 238 24.52 7.59 -12.86
C GLU A 238 25.19 7.92 -11.51
N GLU A 239 25.29 9.21 -11.16
CA GLU A 239 25.81 9.63 -9.85
C GLU A 239 24.85 9.24 -8.72
N THR A 240 23.55 9.50 -8.91
CA THR A 240 22.50 9.07 -7.97
C THR A 240 22.41 7.56 -7.88
N LYS A 241 22.53 6.83 -9.00
CA LYS A 241 22.58 5.36 -9.00
C LYS A 241 23.72 4.85 -8.11
N ARG A 242 24.92 5.41 -8.27
CA ARG A 242 26.09 5.05 -7.45
C ARG A 242 25.87 5.36 -5.98
N LYS A 243 25.32 6.53 -5.64
CA LYS A 243 24.97 6.90 -4.26
C LYS A 243 24.00 5.90 -3.63
N VAL A 244 22.99 5.45 -4.37
CA VAL A 244 22.04 4.43 -3.90
C VAL A 244 22.76 3.10 -3.66
N LEU A 245 23.55 2.62 -4.63
CA LEU A 245 24.30 1.38 -4.53
C LEU A 245 25.25 1.38 -3.31
N ASP A 246 26.02 2.46 -3.14
CA ASP A 246 26.96 2.63 -2.03
C ASP A 246 26.23 2.66 -0.67
N THR A 247 25.09 3.35 -0.60
CA THR A 247 24.29 3.48 0.64
C THR A 247 23.64 2.15 1.02
N LEU A 248 23.10 1.43 0.04
CA LEU A 248 22.40 0.16 0.28
C LEU A 248 23.35 -1.04 0.28
N GLY A 249 24.63 -0.88 -0.06
CA GLY A 249 25.59 -1.99 -0.10
C GLY A 249 25.37 -2.97 -1.27
N PHE A 250 24.86 -2.47 -2.40
CA PHE A 250 24.69 -3.24 -3.63
C PHE A 250 25.83 -2.99 -4.61
N GLN A 251 26.09 -3.97 -5.48
CA GLN A 251 27.13 -3.92 -6.52
C GLN A 251 26.59 -3.38 -7.84
N SER A 252 25.37 -3.77 -8.19
CA SER A 252 24.70 -3.40 -9.44
C SER A 252 23.19 -3.29 -9.21
N MET A 253 22.49 -2.63 -10.14
CA MET A 253 21.05 -2.43 -10.08
C MET A 253 20.49 -2.34 -11.50
N GLU A 254 19.47 -3.15 -11.77
CA GLU A 254 18.77 -3.26 -13.04
C GLU A 254 17.32 -2.81 -12.86
N LEU A 255 17.04 -1.56 -13.24
CA LEU A 255 15.73 -0.93 -13.01
C LEU A 255 14.60 -1.65 -13.74
N GLU A 256 14.84 -2.07 -14.99
CA GLU A 256 13.82 -2.73 -15.82
C GLU A 256 13.38 -4.08 -15.25
N GLN A 257 14.29 -4.77 -14.56
CA GLN A 257 14.02 -6.04 -13.90
C GLN A 257 13.63 -5.87 -12.43
N SER A 258 13.75 -4.65 -11.89
CA SER A 258 13.56 -4.34 -10.47
C SER A 258 14.44 -5.19 -9.55
N THR A 259 15.67 -5.49 -9.97
CA THR A 259 16.63 -6.33 -9.24
C THR A 259 17.90 -5.56 -8.85
N CYS A 260 18.52 -5.97 -7.73
CA CYS A 260 19.75 -5.41 -7.21
C CYS A 260 20.70 -6.54 -6.80
N GLU A 261 21.92 -6.54 -7.35
CA GLU A 261 22.91 -7.57 -7.00
C GLU A 261 23.82 -7.10 -5.86
N GLY A 262 24.33 -8.05 -5.08
CA GLY A 262 25.21 -7.80 -3.94
C GLY A 262 24.57 -8.24 -2.63
N ARG A 263 25.27 -8.08 -1.49
CA ARG A 263 24.73 -8.54 -0.21
C ARG A 263 23.64 -7.62 0.35
N GLY A 264 23.71 -6.32 0.06
CA GLY A 264 22.94 -5.33 0.79
C GLY A 264 23.52 -5.08 2.18
N ALA A 265 23.39 -3.85 2.68
CA ALA A 265 23.90 -3.39 3.97
C ALA A 265 22.79 -2.78 4.85
N PHE A 266 21.52 -3.05 4.53
CA PHE A 266 20.35 -2.54 5.25
C PHE A 266 19.63 -3.65 6.03
N PRO A 267 18.89 -3.31 7.12
CA PRO A 267 18.11 -4.28 7.86
C PRO A 267 17.07 -4.99 6.99
N GLY A 268 17.09 -6.32 6.97
CA GLY A 268 16.18 -7.12 6.15
C GLY A 268 16.67 -7.40 4.72
N ALA A 269 17.93 -7.09 4.39
CA ALA A 269 18.51 -7.46 3.10
C ALA A 269 18.44 -8.97 2.82
N GLU A 270 18.49 -9.81 3.86
CA GLU A 270 18.26 -11.25 3.72
C GLU A 270 16.84 -11.56 3.22
N ILE A 271 15.83 -10.86 3.75
CA ILE A 271 14.44 -11.00 3.29
C ILE A 271 14.33 -10.54 1.83
N TYR A 272 14.96 -9.42 1.46
CA TYR A 272 15.00 -8.95 0.07
C TYR A 272 15.49 -10.07 -0.88
N HIS A 273 16.66 -10.65 -0.60
CA HIS A 273 17.23 -11.71 -1.43
C HIS A 273 16.38 -12.96 -1.46
N MET A 274 15.81 -13.36 -0.31
CA MET A 274 14.98 -14.55 -0.27
C MET A 274 13.68 -14.37 -1.05
N VAL A 275 13.06 -13.19 -0.99
CA VAL A 275 11.87 -12.85 -1.79
C VAL A 275 12.21 -12.78 -3.27
N GLU A 276 13.37 -12.22 -3.63
CA GLU A 276 13.86 -12.24 -5.02
C GLU A 276 14.02 -13.68 -5.54
N GLN A 277 14.56 -14.60 -4.72
CA GLN A 277 14.67 -16.02 -5.09
C GLN A 277 13.30 -16.69 -5.28
N VAL A 278 12.31 -16.37 -4.42
CA VAL A 278 10.93 -16.85 -4.57
C VAL A 278 10.34 -16.35 -5.90
N ASN A 279 10.41 -15.04 -6.13
CA ASN A 279 9.83 -14.41 -7.32
C ASN A 279 10.50 -14.89 -8.62
N GLY A 280 11.82 -15.07 -8.61
CA GLY A 280 12.59 -15.47 -9.77
C GLY A 280 12.54 -16.96 -10.07
N HIS A 281 12.46 -17.84 -9.06
CA HIS A 281 12.75 -19.27 -9.25
C HIS A 281 11.67 -20.24 -8.76
N LEU A 282 10.82 -19.87 -7.79
CA LEU A 282 9.87 -20.83 -7.19
C LEU A 282 8.89 -21.36 -8.23
N LYS A 283 8.15 -20.44 -8.86
CA LYS A 283 7.15 -20.79 -9.87
C LYS A 283 7.78 -21.53 -11.06
N GLU A 284 8.88 -21.02 -11.61
CA GLU A 284 9.53 -21.61 -12.78
C GLU A 284 10.06 -23.01 -12.49
N SER A 285 10.77 -23.20 -11.38
CA SER A 285 11.33 -24.51 -11.02
C SER A 285 10.25 -25.57 -10.79
N ILE A 286 9.13 -25.19 -10.16
CA ILE A 286 7.99 -26.08 -9.94
C ILE A 286 7.25 -26.38 -11.24
N LEU A 287 6.95 -25.37 -12.07
CA LEU A 287 6.29 -25.60 -13.37
C LEU A 287 7.16 -26.47 -14.29
N LYS A 288 8.47 -26.25 -14.31
CA LYS A 288 9.40 -27.09 -15.06
C LYS A 288 9.37 -28.55 -14.60
N ALA A 289 9.31 -28.78 -13.29
CA ALA A 289 9.20 -30.13 -12.74
C ALA A 289 7.83 -30.77 -13.01
N LEU A 290 6.72 -30.04 -12.85
CA LEU A 290 5.36 -30.57 -12.97
C LEU A 290 4.91 -30.70 -14.42
N GLU A 291 5.26 -29.73 -15.25
CA GLU A 291 4.74 -29.59 -16.60
C GLU A 291 5.77 -29.89 -17.68
N GLU A 292 7.03 -29.47 -17.55
CA GLU A 292 7.98 -29.65 -18.66
C GLU A 292 8.61 -31.05 -18.68
N GLU A 293 8.63 -31.73 -17.54
CA GLU A 293 9.14 -33.10 -17.44
C GLU A 293 8.16 -34.10 -18.08
N SER A 294 8.44 -34.45 -19.34
CA SER A 294 7.66 -35.42 -20.14
C SER A 294 7.42 -36.75 -19.41
N ALA A 295 8.36 -37.18 -18.56
CA ALA A 295 8.23 -38.39 -17.77
C ALA A 295 7.08 -38.32 -16.76
N ILE A 296 6.91 -37.16 -16.09
CA ILE A 296 5.81 -36.95 -15.12
C ILE A 296 4.49 -36.82 -15.86
N LYS A 297 4.45 -36.03 -16.95
CA LYS A 297 3.24 -35.90 -17.79
C LYS A 297 2.76 -37.23 -18.36
N GLY A 298 3.67 -38.10 -18.77
CA GLY A 298 3.34 -39.39 -19.38
C GLY A 298 3.01 -40.49 -18.35
N TRP A 299 3.82 -40.61 -17.31
CA TRP A 299 3.81 -41.78 -16.41
C TRP A 299 3.28 -41.49 -15.02
N PHE A 300 3.03 -40.23 -14.68
CA PHE A 300 2.58 -39.81 -13.35
C PHE A 300 1.60 -38.62 -13.41
N SER A 301 0.77 -38.62 -14.46
CA SER A 301 -0.24 -37.59 -14.70
C SER A 301 -1.35 -37.57 -13.62
N PRO A 302 -2.23 -36.56 -13.62
CA PRO A 302 -3.38 -36.51 -12.71
C PRO A 302 -4.26 -37.77 -12.75
N TYR A 303 -4.34 -38.47 -13.89
CA TYR A 303 -5.08 -39.73 -14.01
C TYR A 303 -4.46 -40.87 -13.18
N HIS A 304 -3.13 -41.01 -13.25
CA HIS A 304 -2.35 -42.01 -12.52
C HIS A 304 -2.45 -41.78 -11.02
N ARG A 305 -2.19 -40.53 -10.59
CA ARG A 305 -2.24 -40.10 -9.19
C ARG A 305 -3.62 -40.32 -8.57
N LYS A 306 -4.69 -39.89 -9.27
CA LYS A 306 -6.08 -40.06 -8.80
C LYS A 306 -6.48 -41.53 -8.62
N ARG A 307 -5.91 -42.45 -9.40
CA ARG A 307 -6.21 -43.89 -9.34
C ARG A 307 -5.13 -44.70 -8.63
N GLN A 308 -4.12 -44.03 -8.06
CA GLN A 308 -3.05 -44.61 -7.26
C GLN A 308 -2.33 -45.78 -7.96
N PHE A 309 -1.97 -45.59 -9.23
CA PHE A 309 -1.18 -46.57 -9.97
C PHE A 309 -0.11 -45.89 -10.82
N GLY A 310 1.02 -46.57 -11.02
CA GLY A 310 2.14 -46.09 -11.82
C GLY A 310 3.13 -47.23 -12.05
N ASN A 311 4.04 -47.07 -13.03
CA ASN A 311 5.10 -48.04 -13.27
C ASN A 311 6.35 -47.64 -12.47
N PRO A 312 6.77 -48.42 -11.44
CA PRO A 312 7.90 -48.03 -10.58
C PRO A 312 9.19 -47.72 -11.34
N ARG A 313 9.51 -48.49 -12.38
CA ARG A 313 10.69 -48.28 -13.23
C ARG A 313 10.68 -46.91 -13.92
N ASN A 314 9.51 -46.48 -14.40
CA ASN A 314 9.38 -45.17 -15.06
C ASN A 314 9.43 -44.05 -14.02
N MET A 315 8.88 -44.29 -12.83
CA MET A 315 8.85 -43.33 -11.72
C MET A 315 10.24 -43.05 -11.12
N GLU A 316 11.14 -44.03 -11.13
CA GLU A 316 12.54 -43.85 -10.70
C GLU A 316 13.29 -42.78 -11.53
N SER A 317 12.90 -42.56 -12.80
CA SER A 317 13.59 -41.61 -13.69
C SER A 317 13.47 -40.15 -13.27
N PHE A 318 12.41 -39.79 -12.53
CA PHE A 318 12.16 -38.41 -12.07
C PHE A 318 12.07 -38.28 -10.54
N GLY A 319 11.86 -39.38 -9.82
CA GLY A 319 11.60 -39.36 -8.37
C GLY A 319 12.67 -38.64 -7.55
N SER A 320 13.95 -38.95 -7.78
CA SER A 320 15.05 -38.33 -7.03
C SER A 320 15.12 -36.82 -7.26
N LYS A 321 14.85 -36.34 -8.48
CA LYS A 321 14.83 -34.91 -8.80
C LYS A 321 13.69 -34.19 -8.10
N VAL A 322 12.48 -34.76 -8.14
CA VAL A 322 11.29 -34.17 -7.51
C VAL A 322 11.41 -34.15 -5.99
N LEU A 323 11.88 -35.24 -5.38
CA LEU A 323 12.09 -35.30 -3.93
C LEU A 323 13.13 -34.29 -3.47
N LYS A 324 14.25 -34.17 -4.20
CA LYS A 324 15.28 -33.18 -3.91
C LYS A 324 14.74 -31.75 -4.06
N LEU A 325 14.06 -31.44 -5.16
CA LEU A 325 13.45 -30.12 -5.37
C LEU A 325 12.48 -29.75 -4.23
N HIS A 326 11.68 -30.72 -3.77
CA HIS A 326 10.77 -30.52 -2.64
C HIS A 326 11.54 -30.26 -1.33
N GLU A 327 12.56 -31.05 -1.02
CA GLU A 327 13.39 -30.85 0.17
C GLU A 327 14.11 -29.49 0.16
N ASP A 328 14.67 -29.10 -0.98
CA ASP A 328 15.38 -27.83 -1.15
C ASP A 328 14.42 -26.64 -0.90
N TRP A 329 13.22 -26.64 -1.51
CA TRP A 329 12.24 -25.58 -1.31
C TRP A 329 11.63 -25.57 0.08
N GLU A 330 11.32 -26.72 0.68
CA GLU A 330 10.80 -26.77 2.06
C GLU A 330 11.83 -26.23 3.06
N SER A 331 13.12 -26.55 2.86
CA SER A 331 14.18 -26.00 3.69
C SER A 331 14.28 -24.48 3.53
N PHE A 332 14.28 -24.00 2.29
CA PHE A 332 14.35 -22.57 1.98
C PHE A 332 13.17 -21.79 2.58
N VAL A 333 11.94 -22.29 2.41
CA VAL A 333 10.71 -21.67 2.88
C VAL A 333 10.64 -21.63 4.40
N ARG A 334 11.15 -22.68 5.08
CA ARG A 334 11.29 -22.68 6.55
C ARG A 334 12.24 -21.58 7.02
N ASP A 335 13.37 -21.41 6.35
CA ASP A 335 14.35 -20.39 6.70
C ASP A 335 13.81 -18.97 6.42
N LEU A 336 13.08 -18.78 5.31
CA LEU A 336 12.42 -17.52 4.96
C LEU A 336 11.39 -17.14 6.01
N ARG A 337 10.51 -18.07 6.38
CA ARG A 337 9.52 -17.88 7.43
C ARG A 337 10.16 -17.43 8.74
N ALA A 338 11.26 -18.07 9.14
CA ALA A 338 12.00 -17.69 10.35
C ALA A 338 12.61 -16.27 10.26
N HIS A 339 12.91 -15.76 9.06
CA HIS A 339 13.36 -14.37 8.88
C HIS A 339 12.20 -13.39 8.92
N LEU A 340 11.06 -13.73 8.29
CA LEU A 340 9.86 -12.91 8.32
C LEU A 340 9.29 -12.76 9.74
N GLU A 341 9.24 -13.84 10.52
CA GLU A 341 8.73 -13.85 11.91
C GLU A 341 9.57 -13.01 12.88
N ARG A 342 10.79 -12.62 12.51
CA ARG A 342 11.61 -11.69 13.31
C ARG A 342 11.19 -10.22 13.15
N VAL A 343 10.49 -9.90 12.06
CA VAL A 343 10.18 -8.52 11.65
C VAL A 343 8.68 -8.28 11.63
N TYR A 344 7.90 -9.29 11.27
CA TYR A 344 6.46 -9.20 11.05
C TYR A 344 5.67 -10.00 12.06
N PHE A 345 4.42 -9.58 12.28
CA PHE A 345 3.48 -10.35 13.07
C PHE A 345 3.12 -11.67 12.36
N PRO A 346 2.79 -12.73 13.10
CA PRO A 346 2.45 -14.03 12.52
C PRO A 346 1.39 -13.97 11.42
N ASP A 347 0.35 -13.15 11.60
CA ASP A 347 -0.74 -13.01 10.62
C ASP A 347 -0.23 -12.45 9.27
N THR A 348 0.67 -11.47 9.30
CA THR A 348 1.32 -10.91 8.10
C THR A 348 2.21 -11.95 7.41
N VAL A 349 2.91 -12.78 8.19
CA VAL A 349 3.73 -13.85 7.64
C VAL A 349 2.84 -14.89 6.96
N GLU A 350 1.79 -15.38 7.63
CA GLU A 350 0.87 -16.35 7.03
C GLU A 350 0.24 -15.84 5.75
N GLU A 351 -0.34 -14.63 5.76
CA GLU A 351 -0.95 -14.01 4.59
C GLU A 351 0.02 -13.97 3.40
N TRP A 352 1.25 -13.49 3.63
CA TRP A 352 2.23 -13.38 2.55
C TRP A 352 2.63 -14.76 2.00
N MET A 353 2.74 -15.77 2.85
CA MET A 353 3.07 -17.15 2.44
C MET A 353 1.93 -17.80 1.66
N GLU A 354 0.68 -17.57 2.08
CA GLU A 354 -0.52 -18.04 1.39
C GLU A 354 -0.67 -17.43 -0.01
N GLU A 355 -0.31 -16.16 -0.17
CA GLU A 355 -0.42 -15.47 -1.45
C GLU A 355 0.74 -15.77 -2.42
N ASN A 356 1.96 -15.92 -1.90
CA ASN A 356 3.16 -15.91 -2.76
C ASN A 356 3.88 -17.27 -2.86
N ILE A 357 3.68 -18.19 -1.91
CA ILE A 357 4.44 -19.45 -1.85
C ILE A 357 3.53 -20.67 -2.00
N ASN A 358 2.51 -20.77 -1.15
CA ASN A 358 1.64 -21.94 -1.06
C ASN A 358 0.97 -22.32 -2.39
N PRO A 359 0.52 -21.37 -3.26
CA PRO A 359 -0.13 -21.72 -4.53
C PRO A 359 0.74 -22.57 -5.46
N TYR A 360 2.08 -22.46 -5.33
CA TYR A 360 3.04 -23.24 -6.11
C TYR A 360 3.54 -24.44 -5.32
N LEU A 361 4.00 -24.23 -4.08
CA LEU A 361 4.63 -25.27 -3.28
C LEU A 361 3.66 -26.41 -2.93
N ASP A 362 2.37 -26.11 -2.73
CA ASP A 362 1.36 -27.13 -2.43
C ASP A 362 1.14 -28.09 -3.60
N GLN A 363 1.36 -27.65 -4.85
CA GLN A 363 1.30 -28.54 -6.01
C GLN A 363 2.44 -29.56 -5.99
N LEU A 364 3.64 -29.11 -5.62
CA LEU A 364 4.81 -29.97 -5.45
C LEU A 364 4.65 -30.92 -4.26
N ARG A 365 4.18 -30.42 -3.11
CA ARG A 365 3.84 -31.23 -1.93
C ARG A 365 2.84 -32.33 -2.28
N ALA A 366 1.79 -31.99 -3.02
CA ALA A 366 0.79 -32.96 -3.47
C ALA A 366 1.38 -34.02 -4.42
N LEU A 367 2.27 -33.62 -5.35
CA LEU A 367 2.96 -34.56 -6.24
C LEU A 367 3.82 -35.55 -5.44
N VAL A 368 4.62 -35.02 -4.50
CA VAL A 368 5.53 -35.81 -3.66
C VAL A 368 4.76 -36.77 -2.76
N ARG A 369 3.64 -36.32 -2.18
CA ARG A 369 2.76 -37.17 -1.37
C ARG A 369 2.19 -38.33 -2.19
N ASP A 370 1.78 -38.10 -3.43
CA ASP A 370 1.21 -39.15 -4.26
C ASP A 370 2.29 -40.09 -4.82
N TYR A 371 3.53 -39.61 -4.93
CA TYR A 371 4.69 -40.40 -5.39
C TYR A 371 5.16 -41.40 -4.33
N ARG A 372 5.11 -40.99 -3.06
CA ARG A 372 5.39 -41.83 -1.89
C ARG A 372 4.26 -42.83 -1.66
#